data_AF-A0A1G8VSI9-F1
#
_entry.id   AF-A0A1G8VSI9-F1
#
_cell.length_a   1.000
_cell.length_b   1.000
_cell.length_c   1.000
_cell.angle_alpha   90.00
_cell.angle_beta   90.00
_cell.angle_gamma   90.00
#
_symmetry.space_group_name_H-M   'P 1'
#
loop_
_entity.id
_entity.type
_entity.pdbx_description
1 polymer ?
#
loop_
_entity_poly.entity_id
_entity_poly.type
_entity_poly.pdbx_seq_one_letter_code
_entity_poly.pdbx_strand_id
1 'polypeptide(L)' 'MTNEEKAKIILEALDEYMMVNWDFEKYYVKGVKNGLKKIERREDREKAQNLNSADPGRYRIDPVS' A
#
# COMPACT_ATOMS: atom_id res chain seq x y z
N MET A 1 2.09 -0.96 -14.32
CA MET A 1 2.57 0.40 -13.99
C MET A 1 3.63 0.31 -12.90
N THR A 2 4.80 0.89 -13.16
CA THR A 2 5.93 0.96 -12.24
C THR A 2 5.66 1.97 -11.11
N ASN A 3 6.40 1.86 -10.00
CA ASN A 3 6.29 2.84 -8.91
C ASN A 3 6.77 4.25 -9.31
N GLU A 4 7.52 4.36 -10.40
CA GLU A 4 7.97 5.63 -10.94
C GLU A 4 6.86 6.34 -11.72
N GLU A 5 6.20 5.63 -12.62
CA GLU A 5 5.00 6.13 -13.34
C GLU A 5 3.90 6.54 -12.36
N LYS A 6 3.65 5.71 -11.33
CA LYS A 6 2.71 6.05 -10.24
C LYS A 6 3.09 7.35 -9.55
N ALA A 7 4.39 7.56 -9.29
CA ALA A 7 4.86 8.75 -8.62
C ALA A 7 4.66 10.00 -9.48
N LYS A 8 4.88 9.92 -10.80
CA LYS A 8 4.65 11.05 -11.71
C LYS A 8 3.18 11.44 -11.79
N ILE A 9 2.27 10.47 -11.93
CA ILE A 9 0.81 10.72 -11.93
C ILE A 9 0.36 11.42 -10.63
N ILE A 10 0.90 10.99 -9.48
CA ILE A 10 0.58 11.62 -8.18
C ILE A 10 1.09 13.07 -8.15
N LEU A 11 2.26 13.34 -8.70
CA LEU A 11 2.82 14.70 -8.74
C LEU A 11 2.10 15.61 -9.73
N GLU A 12 1.69 15.09 -10.89
CA GLU A 12 0.83 15.81 -11.85
C GLU A 12 -0.50 16.17 -11.21
N ALA A 13 -1.15 15.22 -10.53
CA ALA A 13 -2.39 15.48 -9.81
C ALA A 13 -2.19 16.48 -8.66
N LEU A 14 -1.04 16.46 -7.98
CA LEU A 14 -0.72 17.45 -6.94
C LEU A 14 -0.55 18.86 -7.54
N ASP A 15 0.02 18.94 -8.73
CA ASP A 15 0.25 20.20 -9.47
C ASP A 15 -1.06 20.94 -9.79
N GLU A 16 -2.18 20.20 -9.93
CA GLU A 16 -3.52 20.79 -10.10
C GLU A 16 -4.00 21.61 -8.89
N TYR A 17 -3.52 21.29 -7.68
CA TYR A 17 -3.92 21.95 -6.44
C TYR A 17 -2.84 22.88 -5.89
N MET A 18 -1.58 22.58 -6.16
CA MET A 18 -0.45 23.40 -5.75
C MET A 18 0.72 23.24 -6.71
N MET A 19 1.33 24.36 -7.10
CA MET A 19 2.46 24.35 -8.02
C MET A 19 3.61 23.48 -7.49
N VAL A 20 3.89 22.39 -8.19
CA VAL A 20 5.00 21.49 -7.95
C VAL A 20 6.24 22.10 -8.60
N ASN A 21 7.28 22.33 -7.81
CA ASN A 21 8.56 22.73 -8.36
C ASN A 21 9.25 21.52 -9.01
N TRP A 22 9.06 21.35 -10.32
CA TRP A 22 9.61 20.25 -11.11
C TRP A 22 11.15 20.18 -11.13
N ASP A 23 11.87 21.25 -10.74
CA ASP A 23 13.33 21.19 -10.54
C ASP A 23 13.72 20.17 -9.45
N PHE A 24 12.79 19.87 -8.54
CA PHE A 24 12.96 18.89 -7.47
C PHE A 24 12.30 17.53 -7.77
N GLU A 25 11.88 17.25 -9.01
CA GLU A 25 11.18 16.03 -9.42
C GLU A 25 11.83 14.76 -8.84
N LYS A 26 13.16 14.63 -8.96
CA LYS A 26 13.91 13.48 -8.46
C LYS A 26 13.68 13.21 -6.97
N TYR A 27 13.59 14.27 -6.16
CA TYR A 27 13.35 14.16 -4.72
C TYR A 27 11.91 13.79 -4.42
N TYR A 28 10.96 14.41 -5.13
CA TYR A 28 9.55 14.11 -4.98
C TYR A 28 9.22 12.67 -5.39
N VAL A 29 9.69 12.24 -6.56
CA VAL A 29 9.56 10.86 -7.04
C VAL A 29 10.12 9.87 -6.01
N LYS A 30 11.31 10.15 -5.43
CA LYS A 30 11.89 9.32 -4.37
C LYS A 30 11.01 9.28 -3.12
N GLY A 31 10.46 10.43 -2.70
CA GLY A 31 9.55 10.54 -1.56
C GLY A 31 8.27 9.73 -1.76
N VAL A 32 7.60 9.91 -2.90
CA VAL A 32 6.36 9.21 -3.25
C VAL A 32 6.59 7.71 -3.38
N LYS A 33 7.67 7.26 -4.05
CA LYS A 33 8.05 5.83 -4.12
C LYS A 33 8.22 5.22 -2.73
N ASN A 34 8.83 5.95 -1.79
CA ASN A 34 8.96 5.50 -0.41
C ASN A 34 7.61 5.45 0.33
N GLY A 35 6.72 6.40 0.07
CA GLY A 35 5.34 6.40 0.57
C GLY A 35 4.57 5.16 0.10
N LEU A 36 4.59 4.87 -1.20
CA LEU A 36 3.95 3.69 -1.80
C LEU A 36 4.44 2.39 -1.15
N LYS A 37 5.76 2.22 -0.97
CA LYS A 37 6.33 1.06 -0.26
C LYS A 37 5.94 0.97 1.22
N LYS A 38 5.65 2.10 1.87
CA LYS A 38 5.17 2.10 3.26
C LYS A 38 3.70 1.67 3.33
N ILE A 39 2.88 2.06 2.36
CA ILE A 39 1.48 1.64 2.24
C ILE A 39 1.42 0.12 2.01
N GLU A 40 2.13 -0.39 1.01
CA GLU A 40 2.19 -1.82 0.70
C GLU A 40 2.54 -2.67 1.93
N ARG A 41 3.59 -2.28 2.67
CA ARG A 41 3.98 -2.96 3.90
C ARG A 41 2.95 -2.90 5.03
N ARG A 42 2.09 -1.87 5.07
CA ARG A 42 1.01 -1.79 6.06
C ARG A 42 -0.14 -2.70 5.66
N GLU A 43 -0.54 -2.66 4.40
CA GLU A 43 -1.59 -3.53 3.85
C GLU A 43 -1.22 -5.01 4.01
N ASP A 44 0.04 -5.39 3.78
CA ASP A 44 0.51 -6.76 3.97
C ASP A 44 0.43 -7.20 5.43
N ARG A 45 0.75 -6.30 6.37
CA ARG A 45 0.64 -6.58 7.82
C ARG A 45 -0.81 -6.74 8.24
N GLU A 46 -1.70 -5.88 7.76
CA GLU A 46 -3.14 -5.95 8.05
C GLU A 46 -3.74 -7.24 7.48
N LYS A 47 -3.38 -7.63 6.25
CA LYS A 47 -3.77 -8.92 5.67
C LYS A 47 -3.24 -10.11 6.50
N ALA A 48 -1.99 -10.07 6.93
CA ALA A 48 -1.41 -11.13 7.76
C ALA A 48 -2.09 -11.23 9.13
N GLN A 49 -2.47 -10.10 9.75
CA GLN A 49 -3.22 -10.11 11.00
C GLN A 49 -4.63 -10.69 10.82
N ASN A 50 -5.31 -10.37 9.72
CA ASN A 50 -6.63 -10.90 9.40
C ASN A 50 -6.63 -12.40 9.07
N LEU A 51 -5.53 -12.92 8.50
CA LEU A 51 -5.36 -14.36 8.27
C LEU A 51 -5.09 -15.13 9.57
N ASN A 52 -4.36 -14.54 10.51
CA ASN A 52 -4.06 -15.17 11.81
C ASN A 52 -5.23 -15.13 12.81
N SER A 53 -6.22 -14.26 12.59
CA SER A 53 -7.47 -14.21 13.37
C SER A 53 -8.60 -15.06 12.77
N ALA A 54 -8.40 -15.66 11.59
CA ALA A 54 -9.27 -16.71 11.07
C ALA A 54 -8.97 -18.02 11.81
N ASP A 55 -9.73 -18.28 12.87
CA ASP A 55 -9.65 -19.44 13.76
C ASP A 55 -9.61 -20.80 12.99
N PRO A 56 -8.54 -21.61 13.14
CA PRO A 56 -8.46 -22.96 12.54
C PRO A 56 -9.40 -23.99 13.21
N GLY A 57 -10.16 -23.63 14.25
CA GLY A 57 -10.94 -24.54 15.08
C GLY A 57 -12.32 -24.99 14.56
N ARG A 58 -12.76 -24.58 13.37
CA ARG A 58 -14.18 -24.76 12.96
C ARG A 58 -14.60 -26.15 12.45
N TYR A 59 -13.71 -27.14 12.49
CA TYR A 59 -14.04 -28.53 12.15
C TYR A 59 -13.61 -29.50 13.26
N ARG A 60 -14.20 -29.38 14.45
CA ARG A 60 -14.41 -30.58 15.28
C ARG A 60 -15.73 -31.19 14.84
N ILE A 61 -15.64 -32.30 14.11
CA ILE A 61 -16.77 -33.16 13.81
C ILE A 61 -17.06 -33.89 15.12
N ASP A 62 -18.14 -33.51 15.80
CA ASP A 62 -18.61 -34.28 16.94
C ASP A 62 -19.07 -35.66 16.45
N PRO A 63 -18.67 -36.77 17.10
CA PRO A 63 -19.14 -38.09 16.72
C PRO A 63 -20.64 -38.19 17.03
N VAL A 64 -21.43 -38.40 15.98
CA VAL A 64 -22.88 -38.63 16.08
C VAL A 64 -23.07 -39.91 16.91
N SER A 65 -23.71 -39.76 18.08
CA SER A 65 -24.15 -40.87 18.94
C SER A 65 -25.42 -41.52 18.42
#